data_AF-A0A060S8Q4-F1
#
_entry.id   AF-A0A060S8Q4-F1
#
_cell.length_a   1.000
_cell.length_b   1.000
_cell.length_c   1.000
_cell.angle_alpha   90.00
_cell.angle_beta   90.00
_cell.angle_gamma   90.00
#
_symmetry.space_group_name_H-M   'P 1'
#
loop_
_entity.id
_entity.type
_entity.pdbx_description
1 polymer ?
#
loop_
_entity_poly.entity_id
_entity_poly.type
_entity_poly.pdbx_seq_one_letter_code
_entity_poly.pdbx_strand_id
1 'polypeptide(L)'
;MFANLDKVPEETHPPASALGYVLPANVAALRPNPSASVDQLVADFAVAVSSYYPPYTMQDSMDPTPLSNSLPLHKASAKVDQKFLPTTVKMKPEVLQSLIHPPIMGEHQRLMWALDIDILKDNLHRALLDCRFNVGPEPSKKVWPNLRVHLIYCDMTFRTCAWGATVVWLEHQRADQEYRRHLELHKLERANHFVHWEEPERFTSFLAGIV
;
A
#
# COMPACT_ATOMS: atom_id res chain seq x y z
N MET A 1 -20.65 -15.39 9.79
CA MET A 1 -20.14 -16.73 10.18
C MET A 1 -18.62 -16.61 10.15
N PHE A 2 -17.99 -16.34 11.29
CA PHE A 2 -16.53 -16.17 11.34
C PHE A 2 -15.88 -17.55 11.36
N ALA A 3 -14.94 -17.79 10.46
CA ALA A 3 -14.19 -19.04 10.39
C ALA A 3 -13.40 -19.25 11.69
N ASN A 4 -13.28 -20.50 12.11
CA ASN A 4 -12.53 -20.90 13.29
C ASN A 4 -11.03 -20.64 13.04
N LEU A 5 -10.48 -19.59 13.66
CA LEU A 5 -9.12 -19.08 13.41
C LEU A 5 -8.00 -20.04 13.89
N ASP A 6 -8.35 -21.10 14.62
CA ASP A 6 -7.39 -22.13 15.09
C ASP A 6 -6.99 -23.14 13.99
N LYS A 7 -7.52 -22.99 12.77
CA LYS A 7 -7.18 -23.83 11.61
C LYS A 7 -6.82 -23.01 10.39
N VAL A 8 -5.90 -22.06 10.53
CA VAL A 8 -5.20 -21.52 9.35
C VAL A 8 -4.35 -22.66 8.78
N PRO A 9 -4.57 -23.11 7.53
CA PRO A 9 -3.74 -24.14 6.91
C PRO A 9 -2.27 -23.72 6.97
N GLU A 10 -1.40 -24.67 7.30
CA GLU A 10 0.03 -24.46 7.56
C GLU A 10 0.81 -23.87 6.35
N GLU A 11 0.16 -23.70 5.20
CA GLU A 11 0.74 -23.19 3.94
C GLU A 11 -0.01 -22.00 3.31
N THR A 12 -0.88 -21.28 4.02
CA THR A 12 -1.38 -20.01 3.47
C THR A 12 -0.29 -18.95 3.61
N HIS A 13 0.50 -18.75 2.55
CA HIS A 13 1.36 -17.58 2.46
C HIS A 13 0.49 -16.33 2.60
N PRO A 14 0.80 -15.42 3.54
CA PRO A 14 0.02 -14.19 3.68
C PRO A 14 -0.01 -13.44 2.35
N PRO A 15 -1.09 -12.72 2.03
CA PRO A 15 -1.21 -11.99 0.79
C PRO A 15 0.02 -11.09 0.67
N ALA A 16 0.81 -11.34 -0.38
CA ALA A 16 2.08 -10.65 -0.56
C ALA A 16 1.87 -9.14 -0.66
N SER A 17 0.71 -8.70 -1.16
CA SER A 17 0.31 -7.29 -1.23
C SER A 17 -1.13 -7.08 -0.77
N ALA A 18 -1.43 -5.85 -0.33
CA ALA A 18 -2.79 -5.42 0.02
C ALA A 18 -3.78 -5.44 -1.18
N LEU A 19 -3.28 -5.67 -2.40
CA LEU A 19 -4.08 -5.75 -3.63
C LEU A 19 -4.31 -7.20 -4.08
N GLY A 20 -3.75 -8.19 -3.39
CA GLY A 20 -3.83 -9.61 -3.78
C GLY A 20 -2.89 -10.02 -4.92
N TYR A 21 -2.06 -9.12 -5.44
CA TYR A 21 -1.05 -9.45 -6.45
C TYR A 21 0.22 -9.96 -5.80
N VAL A 22 0.90 -10.89 -6.50
CA VAL A 22 2.21 -11.39 -6.10
C VAL A 22 3.21 -10.23 -6.12
N LEU A 23 3.97 -10.07 -5.03
CA LEU A 23 5.08 -9.13 -5.03
C LEU A 23 6.26 -9.71 -5.81
N PRO A 24 6.89 -8.93 -6.70
CA PRO A 24 8.19 -9.27 -7.23
C PRO A 24 9.19 -9.53 -6.08
N ALA A 25 10.07 -10.52 -6.23
CA ALA A 25 11.00 -10.94 -5.17
C ALA A 25 11.89 -9.80 -4.63
N ASN A 26 12.18 -8.81 -5.48
CA ASN A 26 12.95 -7.61 -5.19
C ASN A 26 12.13 -6.45 -4.57
N VAL A 27 10.81 -6.58 -4.50
CA VAL A 27 9.90 -5.59 -3.88
C VAL A 27 9.58 -5.96 -2.43
N ALA A 28 9.75 -7.23 -2.04
CA ALA A 28 9.51 -7.73 -0.69
C ALA A 28 10.51 -7.14 0.33
N ALA A 29 10.25 -5.91 0.76
CA ALA A 29 11.12 -5.15 1.65
C ALA A 29 10.99 -5.58 3.13
N LEU A 30 9.86 -6.19 3.52
CA LEU A 30 9.65 -6.77 4.83
C LEU A 30 9.30 -8.25 4.66
N ARG A 31 10.23 -9.11 5.03
CA ARG A 31 9.91 -10.50 5.33
C ARG A 31 9.57 -10.55 6.82
N PRO A 32 8.32 -10.88 7.20
CA PRO A 32 7.99 -11.05 8.61
C PRO A 32 8.97 -12.04 9.22
N ASN A 33 9.63 -11.65 10.31
CA ASN A 33 10.40 -12.61 11.09
C ASN A 33 9.39 -13.44 11.90
N PRO A 34 9.20 -14.75 11.61
CA PRO A 34 8.20 -15.55 12.30
C PRO A 34 8.51 -15.74 13.79
N SER A 35 9.76 -15.49 14.21
CA SER A 35 10.19 -15.53 15.61
C SER A 35 10.04 -14.20 16.35
N ALA A 36 9.69 -13.12 15.66
CA ALA A 36 9.52 -11.81 16.29
C ALA A 36 8.22 -11.74 17.11
N SER A 37 8.26 -11.02 18.23
CA SER A 37 7.05 -10.68 18.97
C SER A 37 6.12 -9.78 18.14
N VAL A 38 4.85 -9.71 18.52
CA VAL A 38 3.89 -8.79 17.89
C VAL A 38 4.40 -7.35 17.94
N ASP A 39 4.89 -6.90 19.10
CA ASP A 39 5.42 -5.54 19.26
C ASP A 39 6.61 -5.26 18.35
N GLN A 40 7.50 -6.24 18.18
CA GLN A 40 8.64 -6.12 17.28
C GLN A 40 8.18 -6.02 15.82
N LEU A 41 7.23 -6.85 15.40
CA LEU A 41 6.65 -6.77 14.05
C LEU A 41 5.98 -5.42 13.77
N VAL A 42 5.25 -4.88 14.76
CA VAL A 42 4.60 -3.56 14.67
C VAL A 42 5.65 -2.46 14.55
N ALA A 43 6.70 -2.50 15.38
CA ALA A 43 7.79 -1.52 15.33
C ALA A 43 8.54 -1.57 13.99
N ASP A 44 8.91 -2.77 13.52
CA ASP A 44 9.60 -2.96 12.25
C ASP A 44 8.75 -2.50 11.07
N PHE A 45 7.46 -2.82 11.08
CA PHE A 45 6.51 -2.34 10.08
C PHE A 45 6.44 -0.82 10.08
N ALA A 46 6.23 -0.19 11.24
CA ALA A 46 6.14 1.26 11.38
C ALA A 46 7.41 1.97 10.89
N VAL A 47 8.59 1.46 11.20
CA VAL A 47 9.87 2.00 10.70
C VAL A 47 9.98 1.83 9.18
N ALA A 48 9.64 0.67 8.64
CA ALA A 48 9.74 0.42 7.21
C ALA A 48 8.77 1.29 6.42
N VAL A 49 7.49 1.36 6.79
CA VAL A 49 6.50 2.15 6.06
C VAL A 49 6.77 3.65 6.16
N SER A 50 7.39 4.12 7.24
CA SER A 50 7.75 5.53 7.42
C SER A 50 9.15 5.91 6.92
N SER A 51 9.90 4.96 6.39
CA SER A 51 11.22 5.22 5.85
C SER A 51 11.16 5.94 4.49
N TYR A 52 12.21 6.69 4.20
CA TYR A 52 12.48 7.21 2.85
C TYR A 52 13.26 6.17 2.05
N TYR A 53 12.75 5.83 0.86
CA TYR A 53 13.40 4.94 -0.10
C TYR A 53 13.99 5.75 -1.26
N PRO A 54 14.93 5.18 -2.03
CA PRO A 54 15.30 5.76 -3.33
C PRO A 54 14.05 6.04 -4.17
N PRO A 55 13.97 7.17 -4.89
CA PRO A 55 12.81 7.52 -5.71
C PRO A 55 12.41 6.38 -6.65
N TYR A 56 11.12 6.07 -6.65
CA TYR A 56 10.48 5.05 -7.46
C TYR A 56 9.93 5.67 -8.72
N THR A 57 10.31 5.08 -9.86
CA THR A 57 9.68 5.34 -11.14
C THR A 57 8.68 4.21 -11.42
N MET A 58 7.43 4.59 -11.70
CA MET A 58 6.40 3.65 -12.13
C MET A 58 6.88 2.86 -13.35
N GLN A 59 6.59 1.56 -13.36
CA GLN A 59 7.02 0.66 -14.42
C GLN A 59 5.93 0.55 -15.49
N ASP A 60 6.34 0.30 -16.73
CA ASP A 60 5.42 0.10 -17.86
C ASP A 60 4.92 -1.36 -17.95
N SER A 61 5.49 -2.27 -17.16
CA SER A 61 5.07 -3.68 -17.07
C SER A 61 5.00 -4.17 -15.63
N MET A 62 4.18 -5.20 -15.42
CA MET A 62 4.16 -5.97 -14.17
C MET A 62 5.25 -7.04 -14.12
N ASP A 63 5.94 -7.29 -15.24
CA ASP A 63 7.04 -8.24 -15.28
C ASP A 63 8.21 -7.72 -14.43
N PRO A 64 8.91 -8.61 -13.70
CA PRO A 64 9.93 -8.22 -12.75
C PRO A 64 11.11 -7.56 -13.46
N THR A 65 11.12 -6.23 -13.48
CA THR A 65 12.34 -5.46 -13.74
C THR A 65 13.20 -5.52 -12.48
N PRO A 66 14.52 -5.81 -12.58
CA PRO A 66 15.39 -5.78 -11.43
C PRO A 66 15.48 -4.34 -10.89
N LEU A 67 14.65 -4.04 -9.89
CA LEU A 67 14.83 -2.88 -9.03
C LEU A 67 16.18 -3.01 -8.32
N SER A 68 17.01 -2.00 -8.47
CA SER A 68 18.30 -1.89 -7.79
C SER A 68 18.13 -1.81 -6.26
N ASN A 69 19.24 -2.01 -5.54
CA ASN A 69 19.30 -2.13 -4.07
C ASN A 69 18.32 -1.20 -3.35
N SER A 70 17.42 -1.83 -2.61
CA SER A 70 16.14 -1.27 -2.20
C SER A 70 16.10 -0.74 -0.77
N LEU A 71 17.27 -0.56 -0.16
CA LEU A 71 17.39 -0.20 1.25
C LEU A 71 16.83 1.21 1.52
N PRO A 72 16.20 1.41 2.69
CA PRO A 72 15.91 2.76 3.19
C PRO A 72 17.15 3.65 3.17
N LEU A 73 16.99 4.93 2.82
CA LEU A 73 18.10 5.88 2.72
C LEU A 73 18.88 6.04 4.03
N HIS A 74 18.21 5.95 5.17
CA HIS A 74 18.86 6.01 6.49
C HIS A 74 19.73 4.77 6.80
N LYS A 75 19.62 3.69 6.02
CA LYS A 75 20.47 2.48 6.13
C LYS A 75 21.54 2.40 5.05
N ALA A 76 21.46 3.23 4.01
CA ALA A 76 22.31 3.13 2.82
C ALA A 76 23.67 3.85 2.95
N SER A 77 23.85 4.71 3.97
CA SER A 77 25.04 5.54 4.16
C SER A 77 25.49 5.51 5.61
N ALA A 78 26.81 5.57 5.85
CA ALA A 78 27.39 5.75 7.17
C ALA A 78 27.03 7.11 7.80
N LYS A 79 26.79 8.13 6.97
CA LYS A 79 26.31 9.45 7.39
C LYS A 79 24.85 9.60 6.99
N VAL A 80 23.96 9.52 7.97
CA VAL A 80 22.51 9.66 7.79
C VAL A 80 22.16 11.14 7.72
N ASP A 81 21.56 11.57 6.62
CA ASP A 81 20.90 12.88 6.55
C ASP A 81 19.62 12.83 7.40
N GLN A 82 19.54 13.70 8.40
CA GLN A 82 18.43 13.76 9.37
C GLN A 82 17.07 13.91 8.69
N LYS A 83 17.02 14.56 7.51
CA LYS A 83 15.77 14.73 6.76
C LYS A 83 15.17 13.40 6.30
N PHE A 84 16.00 12.36 6.12
CA PHE A 84 15.59 11.04 5.64
C PHE A 84 15.46 10.00 6.76
N LEU A 85 15.48 10.43 8.03
CA LEU A 85 15.05 9.55 9.12
C LEU A 85 13.58 9.15 8.93
N PRO A 86 13.20 7.92 9.33
CA PRO A 86 11.81 7.50 9.28
C PRO A 86 10.91 8.44 10.10
N THR A 87 9.70 8.73 9.61
CA THR A 87 8.77 9.64 10.29
C THR A 87 8.51 9.23 11.73
N THR A 88 8.32 7.94 11.98
CA THR A 88 8.04 7.43 13.33
C THR A 88 9.23 7.56 14.28
N VAL A 89 10.46 7.62 13.76
CA VAL A 89 11.68 7.83 14.54
C VAL A 89 11.88 9.31 14.91
N LYS A 90 11.35 10.23 14.10
CA LYS A 90 11.39 11.68 14.39
C LYS A 90 10.38 12.09 15.48
N MET A 91 9.37 11.26 15.74
CA MET A 91 8.35 11.53 16.75
C MET A 91 8.88 11.26 18.16
N LYS A 92 8.40 12.05 19.13
CA LYS A 92 8.61 11.72 20.54
C LYS A 92 7.89 10.39 20.86
N PRO A 93 8.45 9.52 21.73
CA PRO A 93 7.84 8.24 22.05
C PRO A 93 6.38 8.36 22.53
N GLU A 94 6.07 9.38 23.33
CA GLU A 94 4.72 9.60 23.87
C GLU A 94 3.71 9.96 22.76
N VAL A 95 4.17 10.76 21.78
CA VAL A 95 3.35 11.11 20.62
C VAL A 95 3.10 9.87 19.76
N LEU A 96 4.14 9.11 19.45
CA LEU A 96 3.98 7.88 18.66
C LEU A 96 3.03 6.91 19.36
N GLN A 97 3.17 6.72 20.68
CA GLN A 97 2.28 5.88 21.48
C GLN A 97 0.82 6.35 21.43
N SER A 98 0.56 7.66 21.36
CA SER A 98 -0.80 8.19 21.21
C SER A 98 -1.42 7.96 19.83
N LEU A 99 -0.59 7.71 18.80
CA LEU A 99 -1.02 7.48 17.41
C LEU A 99 -1.18 6.00 17.07
N ILE A 100 -0.61 5.10 17.87
CA ILE A 100 -0.65 3.66 17.63
C ILE A 100 -1.53 2.97 18.68
N HIS A 101 -2.25 1.93 18.25
CA HIS A 101 -2.96 1.04 19.15
C HIS A 101 -2.49 -0.40 18.93
N PRO A 102 -1.43 -0.84 19.64
CA PRO A 102 -0.80 -2.14 19.41
C PRO A 102 -1.76 -3.34 19.42
N PRO A 103 -2.79 -3.41 20.29
CA PRO A 103 -3.75 -4.52 20.27
C PRO A 103 -4.48 -4.67 18.93
N ILE A 104 -4.88 -3.56 18.29
CA ILE A 104 -5.54 -3.60 16.98
C ILE A 104 -4.60 -4.18 15.94
N MET A 105 -3.32 -3.80 15.96
CA MET A 105 -2.34 -4.35 15.02
C MET A 105 -2.14 -5.85 15.25
N GLY A 106 -2.02 -6.30 16.50
CA GLY A 106 -1.88 -7.72 16.83
C GLY A 106 -3.08 -8.57 16.41
N GLU A 107 -4.30 -8.08 16.66
CA GLU A 107 -5.54 -8.82 16.41
C GLU A 107 -6.02 -8.72 14.96
N HIS A 108 -5.98 -7.53 14.36
CA HIS A 108 -6.63 -7.25 13.08
C HIS A 108 -5.66 -7.35 11.89
N GLN A 109 -4.38 -7.00 12.07
CA GLN A 109 -3.43 -7.08 10.96
C GLN A 109 -3.20 -8.53 10.54
N ARG A 110 -3.24 -9.47 11.50
CA ARG A 110 -3.22 -10.90 11.21
C ARG A 110 -4.41 -11.36 10.38
N LEU A 111 -5.61 -10.83 10.66
CA LEU A 111 -6.80 -11.13 9.86
C LEU A 111 -6.66 -10.59 8.44
N MET A 112 -6.13 -9.37 8.28
CA MET A 112 -5.81 -8.83 6.95
C MET A 112 -4.81 -9.70 6.19
N TRP A 113 -3.82 -10.25 6.90
CA TRP A 113 -2.86 -11.21 6.34
C TRP A 113 -3.42 -12.62 6.13
N ALA A 114 -4.62 -12.92 6.63
CA ALA A 114 -5.30 -14.19 6.39
C ALA A 114 -6.37 -14.07 5.30
N LEU A 115 -6.60 -12.86 4.75
CA LEU A 115 -7.55 -12.66 3.66
C LEU A 115 -7.07 -13.39 2.40
N ASP A 116 -8.03 -14.04 1.74
CA ASP A 116 -7.81 -14.62 0.43
C ASP A 116 -7.37 -13.53 -0.57
N ILE A 117 -6.28 -13.77 -1.28
CA ILE A 117 -5.74 -12.85 -2.28
C ILE A 117 -6.76 -12.53 -3.36
N ASP A 118 -7.63 -13.47 -3.71
CA ASP A 118 -8.63 -13.28 -4.75
C ASP A 118 -9.75 -12.35 -4.28
N ILE A 119 -10.06 -12.32 -2.99
CA ILE A 119 -10.97 -11.31 -2.41
C ILE A 119 -10.39 -9.90 -2.55
N LEU A 120 -9.09 -9.73 -2.34
CA LEU A 120 -8.43 -8.43 -2.48
C LEU A 120 -8.43 -7.96 -3.94
N LYS A 121 -8.13 -8.86 -4.89
CA LYS A 121 -8.22 -8.57 -6.33
C LYS A 121 -9.64 -8.23 -6.75
N ASP A 122 -10.61 -9.03 -6.32
CA ASP A 122 -12.03 -8.81 -6.61
C ASP A 122 -12.49 -7.44 -6.11
N ASN A 123 -12.06 -7.05 -4.92
CA ASN A 123 -12.38 -5.72 -4.38
C ASN A 123 -11.79 -4.60 -5.23
N LEU A 124 -10.53 -4.71 -5.66
CA LEU A 124 -9.93 -3.75 -6.59
C LEU A 124 -10.69 -3.70 -7.92
N HIS A 125 -10.99 -4.87 -8.50
CA HIS A 125 -11.71 -5.00 -9.75
C HIS A 125 -13.08 -4.34 -9.68
N ARG A 126 -13.90 -4.66 -8.66
CA ARG A 126 -15.23 -4.07 -8.47
C ARG A 126 -15.18 -2.57 -8.15
N ALA A 127 -14.16 -2.15 -7.40
CA ALA A 127 -14.00 -0.75 -7.04
C ALA A 127 -13.62 0.11 -8.24
N LEU A 128 -12.81 -0.40 -9.18
CA LEU A 128 -12.13 0.43 -10.18
C LEU A 128 -12.30 -0.03 -11.64
N LEU A 129 -12.31 -1.33 -11.90
CA LEU A 129 -12.16 -1.90 -13.25
C LEU A 129 -13.48 -2.37 -13.87
N ASP A 130 -14.39 -2.92 -13.08
CA ASP A 130 -15.78 -3.20 -13.47
C ASP A 130 -16.71 -2.71 -12.36
N CYS A 131 -17.24 -1.50 -12.54
CA CYS A 131 -18.11 -0.86 -11.56
C CYS A 131 -19.60 -1.24 -11.73
N ARG A 132 -19.92 -2.28 -12.50
CA ARG A 132 -21.29 -2.70 -12.77
C ARG A 132 -21.78 -3.71 -11.74
N PHE A 133 -23.10 -3.70 -11.51
CA PHE A 133 -23.76 -4.70 -10.67
C PHE A 133 -25.03 -5.20 -11.33
N ASN A 134 -25.26 -6.51 -11.25
CA ASN A 134 -26.46 -7.15 -11.76
C ASN A 134 -27.52 -7.18 -10.65
N VAL A 135 -28.61 -6.46 -10.85
CA VAL A 135 -29.77 -6.51 -9.95
C VAL A 135 -30.90 -7.21 -10.71
N GLY A 136 -30.89 -8.54 -10.67
CA GLY A 136 -31.90 -9.36 -11.34
C GLY A 136 -31.73 -9.43 -12.87
N PRO A 137 -32.83 -9.58 -13.63
CA PRO A 137 -32.79 -9.77 -15.09
C PRO A 137 -32.52 -8.49 -15.89
N GLU A 138 -32.43 -7.33 -15.23
CA GLU A 138 -32.14 -6.05 -15.89
C GLU A 138 -30.67 -5.97 -16.35
N PRO A 139 -30.38 -5.17 -17.40
CA PRO A 139 -29.01 -4.88 -17.79
C PRO A 139 -28.21 -4.29 -16.62
N SER A 140 -26.96 -4.71 -16.51
CA SER A 140 -26.03 -4.32 -15.45
C SER A 140 -25.95 -2.79 -15.29
N LYS A 141 -26.12 -2.27 -14.08
CA LYS A 141 -26.06 -0.82 -13.80
C LYS A 141 -24.70 -0.44 -13.21
N LYS A 142 -24.13 0.69 -13.63
CA LYS A 142 -22.90 1.25 -13.04
C LYS A 142 -23.19 1.85 -11.66
N VAL A 143 -22.39 1.47 -10.66
CA VAL A 143 -22.41 2.05 -9.32
C VAL A 143 -21.59 3.35 -9.33
N TRP A 144 -22.24 4.47 -9.00
CA TRP A 144 -21.66 5.82 -9.05
C TRP A 144 -21.01 6.16 -10.40
N PRO A 145 -21.82 6.33 -11.46
CA PRO A 145 -21.30 6.49 -12.84
C PRO A 145 -20.39 7.71 -13.03
N ASN A 146 -20.48 8.71 -12.15
CA ASN A 146 -19.70 9.95 -12.22
C ASN A 146 -18.51 9.99 -11.24
N LEU A 147 -18.19 8.89 -10.57
CA LEU A 147 -17.06 8.85 -9.65
C LEU A 147 -15.74 8.95 -10.42
N ARG A 148 -14.93 9.95 -10.08
CA ARG A 148 -13.53 10.09 -10.50
C ARG A 148 -12.63 9.58 -9.38
N VAL A 149 -11.58 8.87 -9.74
CA VAL A 149 -10.59 8.32 -8.80
C VAL A 149 -9.25 9.00 -9.06
N HIS A 150 -8.64 9.50 -7.99
CA HIS A 150 -7.29 10.04 -8.03
C HIS A 150 -6.36 9.08 -7.27
N LEU A 151 -5.47 8.40 -7.99
CA LEU A 151 -4.44 7.55 -7.40
C LEU A 151 -3.21 8.38 -7.11
N ILE A 152 -2.91 8.58 -5.84
CA ILE A 152 -1.74 9.32 -5.39
C ILE A 152 -0.71 8.33 -4.87
N TYR A 153 0.55 8.47 -5.29
CA TYR A 153 1.67 7.79 -4.67
C TYR A 153 2.82 8.75 -4.39
N CYS A 154 3.60 8.44 -3.36
CA CYS A 154 4.83 9.17 -3.08
C CYS A 154 6.02 8.40 -3.64
N ASP A 155 6.94 9.06 -4.33
CA ASP A 155 8.04 8.38 -5.02
C ASP A 155 9.10 7.80 -4.08
N MET A 156 9.24 8.30 -2.85
CA MET A 156 10.19 7.78 -1.84
C MET A 156 9.48 6.91 -0.79
N THR A 157 8.30 6.38 -1.10
CA THR A 157 7.49 5.54 -0.20
C THR A 157 8.00 4.10 -0.07
N PHE A 158 7.39 3.36 0.86
CA PHE A 158 7.60 1.93 1.01
C PHE A 158 7.31 1.19 -0.31
N ARG A 159 8.26 0.36 -0.76
CA ARG A 159 8.26 -0.17 -2.13
C ARG A 159 7.02 -0.97 -2.49
N THR A 160 6.43 -1.71 -1.54
CA THR A 160 5.21 -2.46 -1.81
C THR A 160 4.03 -1.52 -2.10
N CYS A 161 3.99 -0.33 -1.49
CA CYS A 161 2.99 0.70 -1.78
C CYS A 161 3.21 1.32 -3.16
N ALA A 162 4.47 1.66 -3.50
CA ALA A 162 4.81 2.20 -4.81
C ALA A 162 4.48 1.20 -5.94
N TRP A 163 4.82 -0.07 -5.72
CA TRP A 163 4.45 -1.18 -6.60
C TRP A 163 2.93 -1.35 -6.70
N GLY A 164 2.21 -1.25 -5.59
CA GLY A 164 0.75 -1.30 -5.59
C GLY A 164 0.14 -0.24 -6.50
N ALA A 165 0.68 0.99 -6.49
CA ALA A 165 0.23 2.03 -7.41
C ALA A 165 0.46 1.64 -8.89
N THR A 166 1.61 1.03 -9.21
CA THR A 166 1.90 0.51 -10.56
C THR A 166 0.91 -0.55 -10.98
N VAL A 167 0.59 -1.51 -10.10
CA VAL A 167 -0.41 -2.56 -10.37
C VAL A 167 -1.76 -1.93 -10.66
N VAL A 168 -2.26 -1.03 -9.79
CA VAL A 168 -3.55 -0.36 -9.99
C VAL A 168 -3.58 0.39 -11.33
N TRP A 169 -2.50 1.11 -11.65
CA TRP A 169 -2.40 1.85 -12.91
C TRP A 169 -2.41 0.94 -14.13
N LEU A 170 -1.59 -0.11 -14.16
CA LEU A 170 -1.48 -1.01 -15.32
C LEU A 170 -2.75 -1.83 -15.53
N GLU A 171 -3.37 -2.32 -14.45
CA GLU A 171 -4.64 -3.03 -14.52
C GLU A 171 -5.77 -2.11 -15.00
N HIS A 172 -5.77 -0.86 -14.54
CA HIS A 172 -6.67 0.16 -15.07
C HIS A 172 -6.46 0.36 -16.56
N GLN A 173 -5.23 0.57 -17.03
CA GLN A 173 -4.92 0.78 -18.45
C GLN A 173 -5.37 -0.38 -19.35
N ARG A 174 -5.29 -1.62 -18.85
CA ARG A 174 -5.70 -2.84 -19.56
C ARG A 174 -7.21 -3.10 -19.53
N ALA A 175 -7.91 -2.58 -18.53
CA ALA A 175 -9.34 -2.78 -18.39
C ALA A 175 -10.13 -2.09 -19.50
N ASP A 176 -11.31 -2.64 -19.81
CA ASP A 176 -12.24 -2.05 -20.77
C ASP A 176 -12.64 -0.63 -20.32
N GLN A 177 -12.45 0.34 -21.22
CA GLN A 177 -12.77 1.74 -20.97
C GLN A 177 -14.25 1.95 -20.68
N GLU A 178 -15.12 1.09 -21.22
CA GLU A 178 -16.55 1.15 -20.98
C GLU A 178 -16.91 0.80 -19.52
N TYR A 179 -16.15 -0.08 -18.86
CA TYR A 179 -16.53 -0.62 -17.54
C TYR A 179 -15.75 -0.03 -16.37
N ARG A 180 -14.55 0.49 -16.63
CA ARG A 180 -13.69 1.09 -15.61
C ARG A 180 -14.13 2.50 -15.20
N ARG A 181 -13.75 2.93 -14.00
CA ARG A 181 -13.90 4.32 -13.57
C ARG A 181 -12.85 5.22 -14.22
N HIS A 182 -13.13 6.52 -14.29
CA HIS A 182 -12.09 7.49 -14.63
C HIS A 182 -11.03 7.52 -13.53
N LEU A 183 -9.76 7.32 -13.90
CA LEU A 183 -8.62 7.29 -12.98
C LEU A 183 -7.57 8.28 -13.45
N GLU A 184 -7.10 9.12 -12.53
CA GLU A 184 -5.94 10.00 -12.73
C GLU A 184 -4.83 9.61 -11.77
N LEU A 185 -3.61 9.57 -12.29
CA LEU A 185 -2.42 9.23 -11.51
C LEU A 185 -1.65 10.49 -11.14
N HIS A 186 -1.32 10.62 -9.85
CA HIS A 186 -0.60 11.76 -9.31
C HIS A 186 0.60 11.29 -8.49
N LYS A 187 1.78 11.86 -8.77
CA LYS A 187 3.02 11.55 -8.05
C LYS A 187 3.36 12.71 -7.12
N LEU A 188 3.55 12.42 -5.84
CA LEU A 188 4.11 13.37 -4.88
C LEU A 188 5.61 13.10 -4.74
N GLU A 189 6.40 14.01 -5.31
CA GLU A 189 7.86 13.85 -5.36
C GLU A 189 8.52 14.03 -4.00
N ARG A 190 9.64 13.36 -3.76
CA ARG A 190 10.46 13.50 -2.56
C ARG A 190 9.70 13.27 -1.24
N ALA A 191 8.72 12.38 -1.25
CA ALA A 191 7.83 12.12 -0.11
C ALA A 191 7.80 10.62 0.24
N ASN A 192 7.66 10.30 1.53
CA ASN A 192 7.46 8.93 2.00
C ASN A 192 5.96 8.62 2.19
N HIS A 193 5.61 7.50 2.82
CA HIS A 193 4.22 7.11 3.05
C HIS A 193 3.43 8.04 3.99
N PHE A 194 4.12 8.72 4.91
CA PHE A 194 3.52 9.58 5.94
C PHE A 194 3.77 11.08 5.69
N VAL A 195 3.79 11.50 4.43
CA VAL A 195 3.93 12.92 4.06
C VAL A 195 2.90 13.82 4.74
N HIS A 196 1.69 13.31 5.00
CA HIS A 196 0.64 14.04 5.70
C HIS A 196 0.92 14.26 7.19
N TRP A 197 1.88 13.53 7.78
CA TRP A 197 2.40 13.77 9.14
C TRP A 197 3.61 14.69 9.14
N GLU A 198 4.48 14.59 8.12
CA GLU A 198 5.71 15.40 8.05
C GLU A 198 5.53 16.79 7.43
N GLU A 199 4.72 16.89 6.38
CA GLU A 199 4.54 18.08 5.56
C GLU A 199 3.03 18.33 5.30
N PRO A 200 2.19 18.50 6.34
CA PRO A 200 0.74 18.55 6.21
C PRO A 200 0.24 19.68 5.29
N GLU A 201 0.86 20.87 5.34
CA GLU A 201 0.50 22.00 4.47
C GLU A 201 0.79 21.68 3.00
N ARG A 202 1.91 21.01 2.72
CA ARG A 202 2.29 20.62 1.37
C ARG A 202 1.36 19.55 0.83
N PHE A 203 1.03 18.54 1.63
CA PHE A 203 0.11 17.49 1.26
C PHE A 203 -1.31 18.02 1.01
N THR A 204 -1.82 18.87 1.89
CA THR A 204 -3.16 19.48 1.72
C THR A 204 -3.23 20.42 0.53
N SER A 205 -2.19 21.22 0.29
CA SER A 205 -2.10 22.06 -0.92
C SER A 205 -2.08 21.24 -2.20
N PHE A 206 -1.37 20.10 -2.20
CA PHE A 206 -1.38 19.17 -3.32
C PHE A 206 -2.78 18.57 -3.56
N LEU A 207 -3.46 18.12 -2.50
CA LEU A 207 -4.83 17.59 -2.62
C LEU A 207 -5.80 18.64 -3.17
N ALA A 208 -5.72 19.88 -2.69
CA ALA A 208 -6.55 20.98 -3.15
C ALA A 208 -6.33 21.32 -4.64
N GLY A 209 -5.17 20.97 -5.20
CA GLY A 209 -4.86 21.20 -6.61
C GLY A 209 -5.38 20.11 -7.57
N ILE A 210 -5.84 18.96 -7.06
CA ILE A 210 -6.27 17.83 -7.89
C ILE A 210 -7.76 17.48 -7.74
N VAL A 211 -8.45 18.03 -6.74
CA VAL A 211 -9.91 17.85 -6.53
C VAL A 211 -10.69 18.99 -7.15
#